data_AF-A0A7R9HFU0-F1
#
_entry.id   AF-A0A7R9HFU0-F1
#
_cell.length_a   1.000
_cell.length_b   1.000
_cell.length_c   1.000
_cell.angle_alpha   90.00
_cell.angle_beta   90.00
_cell.angle_gamma   90.00
#
_symmetry.space_group_name_H-M   'P 1'
#
loop_
_entity.id
_entity.type
_entity.pdbx_description
1 polymer ?
#
loop_
_entity_poly.entity_id
_entity_poly.type
_entity_poly.pdbx_seq_one_letter_code
_entity_poly.pdbx_strand_id
1 'polypeptide(L)' 'DSGYVLEPYLMTPIRNAPLDSPEGRYTACHCQTRNCVERLFGVMKSEWRCLLKERILKYAPPTAARF' A
#
# COMPACT_ATOMS: atom_id res chain seq x y z
N ASP A 1 -0.60 -8.56 -0.84
CA ASP A 1 -2.06 -8.43 -0.92
C ASP A 1 -2.85 -9.40 -0.05
N SER A 2 -2.23 -10.48 0.45
CA SER A 2 -2.90 -11.49 1.26
C SER A 2 -3.26 -11.05 2.70
N GLY A 3 -3.10 -9.77 3.04
CA GLY A 3 -3.28 -9.26 4.41
C GLY A 3 -4.72 -8.91 4.75
N TYR A 4 -5.60 -8.83 3.75
CA TYR A 4 -7.03 -8.57 3.90
C TYR A 4 -7.80 -9.67 3.16
N VAL A 5 -8.93 -10.08 3.72
CA VAL A 5 -9.83 -11.03 3.03
C VAL A 5 -10.26 -10.36 1.73
N LEU A 6 -10.01 -11.05 0.61
CA LEU A 6 -10.44 -10.61 -0.70
C LEU A 6 -11.95 -10.79 -0.80
N GLU A 7 -12.67 -9.75 -0.37
CA GLU A 7 -14.12 -9.67 -0.52
C GLU A 7 -14.48 -9.63 -2.02
N PRO A 8 -15.62 -10.19 -2.44
CA PRO A 8 -15.99 -10.30 -3.86
C PRO A 8 -16.17 -8.95 -4.58
N TYR A 9 -16.30 -7.86 -3.83
CA TYR A 9 -16.41 -6.50 -4.34
C TYR A 9 -15.08 -5.75 -4.40
N LEU A 10 -13.97 -6.35 -3.95
CA LEU A 10 -12.68 -5.70 -3.94
C LEU A 10 -11.97 -5.87 -5.29
N MET A 11 -11.52 -4.74 -5.85
CA MET A 11 -10.70 -4.74 -7.07
C MET A 11 -9.42 -5.54 -6.83
N THR A 12 -9.08 -6.46 -7.74
CA THR A 12 -7.86 -7.27 -7.66
C THR A 12 -7.04 -7.17 -8.93
N PRO A 13 -5.71 -7.01 -8.83
CA PRO A 13 -4.87 -6.97 -10.02
C PRO A 13 -4.95 -8.30 -10.78
N ILE A 14 -5.13 -8.22 -12.10
CA ILE A 14 -5.14 -9.39 -12.98
C ILE A 14 -3.68 -9.81 -13.20
N ARG A 15 -3.31 -11.00 -12.70
CA ARG A 15 -1.95 -11.53 -12.81
C ARG A 15 -1.66 -11.95 -14.25
N ASN A 16 -0.43 -11.70 -14.70
CA ASN A 16 0.05 -12.05 -16.04
C ASN A 16 -0.79 -11.44 -17.19
N ALA A 17 -1.45 -10.30 -16.95
CA ALA A 17 -2.14 -9.58 -18.00
C ALA A 17 -1.11 -9.12 -19.08
N PRO A 18 -1.40 -9.32 -20.37
CA PRO A 18 -0.52 -8.84 -21.43
C PRO A 18 -0.32 -7.33 -21.35
N LEU A 19 0.89 -6.86 -21.67
CA LEU A 19 1.14 -5.42 -21.77
C LEU A 19 0.21 -4.81 -22.83
N ASP A 20 -0.32 -3.62 -22.53
CA ASP A 20 -1.22 -2.85 -23.41
C ASP A 20 -2.61 -3.45 -23.68
N SER A 21 -2.94 -4.59 -23.07
CA SER A 21 -4.31 -5.10 -23.08
C SER A 21 -5.21 -4.28 -22.15
N PRO A 22 -6.55 -4.32 -22.32
CA PRO A 22 -7.48 -3.72 -21.36
C PRO A 22 -7.22 -4.16 -19.92
N GLU A 23 -6.90 -5.44 -19.71
CA GLU A 23 -6.55 -6.03 -18.42
C GLU A 23 -5.21 -5.50 -17.90
N GLY A 24 -4.22 -5.34 -18.78
CA GLY A 24 -2.92 -4.76 -18.44
C GLY A 24 -3.05 -3.31 -17.99
N ARG A 25 -3.84 -2.50 -18.69
CA ARG A 25 -4.15 -1.11 -18.31
C ARG A 25 -4.89 -1.01 -16.99
N TYR A 26 -5.88 -1.89 -16.78
CA TYR A 26 -6.59 -1.99 -15.50
C TYR A 26 -5.63 -2.30 -14.35
N THR A 27 -4.79 -3.34 -14.50
CA THR A 27 -3.82 -3.73 -13.47
C THR A 27 -2.81 -2.62 -13.20
N ALA A 28 -2.33 -1.92 -14.24
CA ALA A 28 -1.41 -0.80 -14.07
C ALA A 28 -2.04 0.36 -13.26
N CYS A 29 -3.27 0.76 -13.60
CA CYS A 29 -4.02 1.79 -12.88
C CYS A 29 -4.31 1.39 -11.43
N HIS A 30 -4.71 0.13 -11.21
CA HIS A 30 -4.93 -0.42 -9.88
C HIS A 30 -3.66 -0.35 -9.03
N CYS A 31 -2.54 -0.89 -9.55
CA CYS A 31 -1.24 -0.86 -8.87
C CYS A 31 -0.80 0.57 -8.54
N GLN A 32 -0.97 1.52 -9.45
CA GLN A 32 -0.63 2.93 -9.21
C GLN A 32 -1.46 3.53 -8.06
N THR A 33 -2.77 3.30 -8.08
CA THR A 33 -3.69 3.78 -7.04
C THR A 33 -3.33 3.19 -5.68
N ARG A 34 -3.09 1.88 -5.63
CA ARG A 34 -2.69 1.17 -4.42
C ARG A 34 -1.37 1.69 -3.85
N ASN A 35 -0.36 1.91 -4.70
CA ASN A 35 0.94 2.42 -4.28
C ASN A 35 0.82 3.77 -3.57
N CYS A 36 -0.07 4.65 -4.03
CA CYS A 36 -0.34 5.92 -3.36
C CYS A 36 -0.88 5.72 -1.93
N VAL A 37 -1.91 4.87 -1.81
CA VAL A 37 -2.56 4.57 -0.53
C VAL A 37 -1.61 3.87 0.45
N GLU A 38 -0.85 2.87 -0.02
CA GLU A 38 0.10 2.14 0.83
C GLU A 38 1.25 3.04 1.33
N ARG A 39 1.74 3.96 0.49
CA ARG A 39 2.74 4.96 0.90
C ARG A 39 2.20 5.89 1.97
N LEU A 40 1.00 6.43 1.77
CA LEU A 40 0.33 7.29 2.75
C LEU A 40 0.17 6.58 4.10
N PHE A 41 -0.35 5.34 4.09
CA PHE A 41 -0.47 4.58 5.33
C PHE A 41 0.88 4.20 5.94
N GLY A 42 1.93 4.03 5.12
CA GLY A 42 3.30 3.86 5.60
C GLY A 42 3.77 5.03 6.45
N VAL A 43 3.60 6.26 5.94
CA VAL A 43 3.95 7.50 6.66
C VAL A 43 3.09 7.68 7.91
N MET A 44 1.78 7.48 7.79
CA MET A 44 0.88 7.61 8.95
C MET A 44 1.24 6.59 10.05
N LYS A 45 1.62 5.36 9.68
CA LYS A 45 2.07 4.35 10.65
C LYS A 45 3.44 4.67 11.25
N SER A 46 4.33 5.37 10.54
CA SER A 46 5.62 5.79 11.10
C SER A 46 5.49 6.95 12.08
N GLU A 47 4.65 7.93 11.75
CA GLU A 47 4.40 9.11 12.59
C GLU A 47 3.59 8.74 13.85
N TRP A 48 2.46 8.05 13.67
CA TRP A 48 1.51 7.78 14.75
C TRP A 48 1.78 6.44 15.44
N ARG A 49 3.05 6.14 15.71
CA ARG A 49 3.50 4.89 16.34
C ARG A 49 2.87 4.61 17.70
N CYS A 50 2.48 5.65 18.44
CA CYS A 50 1.82 5.53 19.74
C CYS A 50 0.46 4.80 19.65
N LEU A 51 -0.20 4.84 18.48
CA LEU A 51 -1.45 4.14 18.21
C LEU A 51 -1.23 2.68 17.79
N LEU A 52 0.01 2.31 17.42
CA LEU A 52 0.35 0.95 16.99
C LEU A 52 0.85 0.10 18.16
N LYS A 53 0.50 -1.20 18.13
CA LYS A 53 0.87 -2.18 19.17
C LYS A 53 2.39 -2.31 19.36
N GLU A 54 3.18 -2.15 18.30
CA GLU A 54 4.64 -2.29 18.34
C GLU A 54 5.31 -1.21 19.22
N ARG A 55 4.73 0.00 19.37
CA ARG A 55 5.20 1.13 20.21
C ARG A 55 6.69 1.54 20.10
N ILE A 56 7.44 0.97 19.16
CA ILE A 56 8.87 1.26 18.92
C ILE A 56 9.08 1.97 17.59
N LEU A 57 10.02 2.91 17.57
CA LEU A 57 10.46 3.57 16.34
C LEU A 57 11.38 2.62 15.54
N LYS A 58 11.07 2.42 14.25
CA LYS A 58 11.92 1.61 13.34
C LYS A 58 13.11 2.40 12.78
N TYR A 59 13.05 3.73 12.87
CA TYR A 59 14.09 4.67 12.42
C TYR A 59 14.33 5.72 13.49
N ALA A 60 15.49 6.35 13.50
CA ALA A 60 15.76 7.46 14.41
C ALA A 60 14.73 8.58 14.22
N PRO A 61 14.34 9.33 15.28
CA PRO A 61 13.34 10.40 15.21
C PRO A 61 13.52 11.39 14.05
N PRO A 62 14.73 11.91 13.73
CA PRO A 62 14.90 12.85 12.62
C PRO A 62 14.66 12.20 11.25
N THR A 63 14.82 10.88 11.13
CA THR A 63 14.53 10.16 9.89
C THR A 63 13.04 9.85 9.76
N ALA A 64 12.37 9.52 10.87
CA ALA A 64 10.94 9.26 10.89
C ALA A 64 10.13 10.50 10.45
N ALA A 65 10.50 11.69 10.95
CA ALA A 65 9.84 12.95 10.65
C ALA A 65 10.16 13.55 9.26
N ARG A 66 10.98 12.88 8.43
CA ARG A 66 11.46 13.40 7.13
C ARG A 66 10.65 12.90 5.93
N PHE A 67 9.65 12.04 6.16
CA PHE A 67 8.86 11.39 5.10
C PHE A 67 7.56 12.12 4.79
#